data_AF-A0AAV1RPR1-F1
#
_entry.id   AF-A0AAV1RPR1-F1
#
_cell.length_a   1.000
_cell.length_b   1.000
_cell.length_c   1.000
_cell.angle_alpha   90.00
_cell.angle_beta   90.00
_cell.angle_gamma   90.00
#
_symmetry.space_group_name_H-M   'P 1'
#
loop_
_entity.id
_entity.type
_entity.pdbx_description
1 polymer ?
#
loop_
_entity_poly.entity_id
_entity_poly.type
_entity_poly.pdbx_seq_one_letter_code
_entity_poly.pdbx_strand_id
1 'polypeptide(L)'
;MPQIAAEVFINSIFIVYFLSIVGKTYMQVCCKKDPKAKVDKKKLKFLPRRYGDLSLTYDVLQAYSSSYEAQVTIDNINPLGRLDHWNLTWEWMNGEFISTMKGAYTHKRDYSECIYGPAGKYYKDLDFSTIMNCDKKPVISDLPADRKNDSQVGRLPYCCRNGTLLPAIMDESKARSIFQLQVYKMPPFLNRTALVPPEKWKIDGVVNPQYKCGAPIRVDPSEFPDPSGLNSKTYAIASWQVTCNITRPKEKLARCCVSFSAYYNRSAIPCNTCACGCDDNKGCSQTARAMLLPTESLLLPFENRTKKALAWADLHKFKVPNPRPCPDNCPVSINWHIDSDHNTGWTASVTLFNWDDSVFEDWFAAIQIDKAYRGLEGVYSFNGTKFDNLNRTIFLQGLPGLNFLMGEVNGTRKGDPRIPGKQQTKISFTKKHTPGINIPRGDGFPTRILFNGEECALPTQIPRSSAEQKSHFKFLTVIIMAIMTFILISIKANRNHFLAHDTTFLPQQRSRKKTAAFSGQEMEHDATMSSGPVSIKVDYQRKMETF
;
A
#
# COMPACT_ATOMS: atom_id res chain seq x y z
N MET A 1 3.35 37.29 -18.21
CA MET A 1 4.39 36.72 -17.32
C MET A 1 5.55 36.06 -18.11
N PRO A 2 6.31 36.74 -18.99
CA PRO A 2 7.45 36.12 -19.69
C PRO A 2 8.81 36.28 -18.97
N GLN A 3 9.04 37.40 -18.25
CA GLN A 3 10.37 37.72 -17.68
C GLN A 3 10.86 36.70 -16.63
N ILE A 4 9.97 36.24 -15.74
CA ILE A 4 10.31 35.31 -14.64
C ILE A 4 10.87 33.97 -15.15
N ALA A 5 10.53 33.55 -16.38
CA ALA A 5 11.02 32.30 -16.95
C ALA A 5 12.48 32.37 -17.44
N ALA A 6 13.01 33.56 -17.72
CA ALA A 6 14.35 33.74 -18.29
C ALA A 6 15.48 33.56 -17.26
N GLU A 7 15.27 34.04 -16.03
CA GLU A 7 16.29 34.01 -14.96
C GLU A 7 16.60 32.59 -14.46
N VAL A 8 15.65 31.66 -14.59
CA VAL A 8 15.76 30.30 -14.02
C VAL A 8 16.78 29.42 -14.73
N PHE A 9 17.04 29.63 -16.03
CA PHE A 9 17.88 28.75 -16.84
C PHE A 9 19.34 29.19 -17.01
N ILE A 10 19.69 30.39 -16.52
CA ILE A 10 20.95 31.05 -16.87
C ILE A 10 21.73 31.34 -15.59
N ASN A 11 22.61 30.39 -15.24
CA ASN A 11 23.62 30.60 -14.22
C ASN A 11 24.50 31.82 -14.58
N SER A 12 25.12 32.42 -13.57
CA SER A 12 25.99 33.63 -13.57
C SER A 12 27.29 33.53 -14.39
N ILE A 13 27.29 32.73 -15.46
CA ILE A 13 28.38 32.41 -16.37
C ILE A 13 28.06 32.95 -17.78
N PHE A 14 26.80 33.28 -18.05
CA PHE A 14 26.30 33.71 -19.36
C PHE A 14 25.41 34.95 -19.21
N ILE A 15 25.60 35.94 -20.08
CA ILE A 15 24.80 37.17 -20.16
C ILE A 15 23.78 37.00 -21.29
N VAL A 16 22.50 37.29 -21.04
CA VAL A 16 21.39 37.21 -22.01
C VAL A 16 21.45 38.31 -23.05
N TYR A 17 20.97 38.00 -24.26
CA TYR A 17 20.87 38.93 -25.38
C TYR A 17 19.46 39.12 -25.97
N PHE A 18 18.53 38.15 -26.16
CA PHE A 18 17.07 38.24 -26.59
C PHE A 18 16.22 37.62 -25.49
N LEU A 19 14.92 37.89 -25.58
CA LEU A 19 13.99 36.79 -25.86
C LEU A 19 13.12 37.11 -27.09
N SER A 20 13.25 36.35 -28.18
CA SER A 20 12.35 36.40 -29.33
C SER A 20 11.36 35.24 -29.21
N ILE A 21 10.12 35.39 -29.67
CA ILE A 21 9.16 34.29 -29.72
C ILE A 21 8.90 33.96 -31.18
N VAL A 22 8.96 32.67 -31.52
CA VAL A 22 8.75 32.20 -32.90
C VAL A 22 7.65 31.14 -32.87
N GLY A 23 6.54 31.41 -33.56
CA GLY A 23 5.33 30.60 -33.45
C GLY A 23 4.65 30.72 -32.06
N LYS A 24 3.81 29.74 -31.72
CA LYS A 24 3.04 29.72 -30.46
C LYS A 24 3.68 28.88 -29.34
N THR A 25 4.81 28.21 -29.58
CA THR A 25 5.35 27.20 -28.66
C THR A 25 6.84 27.34 -28.31
N TYR A 26 7.64 28.06 -29.09
CA TYR A 26 9.09 28.15 -28.85
C TYR A 26 9.65 29.59 -28.78
N MET A 27 10.62 29.77 -27.88
CA MET A 27 11.20 31.04 -27.46
C MET A 27 12.72 31.02 -27.62
N GLN A 28 13.32 32.10 -28.12
CA GLN A 28 14.68 32.15 -28.64
C GLN A 28 15.50 33.22 -27.87
N VAL A 29 16.38 32.82 -26.95
CA VAL A 29 17.08 33.57 -25.87
C VAL A 29 18.62 33.47 -25.97
N CYS A 30 19.34 34.33 -26.72
CA CYS A 30 20.79 34.12 -26.91
C CYS A 30 21.57 34.51 -25.67
N CYS A 31 22.76 33.94 -25.51
CA CYS A 31 23.66 34.27 -24.42
C CYS A 31 25.12 34.30 -24.90
N LYS A 32 25.91 35.22 -24.34
CA LYS A 32 27.37 35.23 -24.48
C LYS A 32 28.00 34.90 -23.13
N LYS A 33 29.04 34.05 -23.10
CA LYS A 33 29.77 33.73 -21.87
C LYS A 33 30.40 35.00 -21.30
N ASP A 34 30.21 35.26 -20.01
CA ASP A 34 30.83 36.39 -19.31
C ASP A 34 32.35 36.15 -19.15
N PRO A 35 33.22 37.05 -19.65
CA PRO A 35 34.67 36.96 -19.44
C PRO A 35 35.10 37.10 -17.96
N LYS A 36 34.27 37.68 -17.10
CA LYS A 36 34.58 37.95 -15.68
C LYS A 36 33.99 36.91 -14.72
N ALA A 37 33.09 36.04 -15.18
CA ALA A 37 32.46 35.01 -14.37
C ALA A 37 33.48 33.95 -13.94
N LYS A 38 33.97 34.07 -12.70
CA LYS A 38 34.69 32.98 -12.03
C LYS A 38 33.73 31.80 -11.88
N VAL A 39 34.18 30.61 -12.29
CA VAL A 39 33.46 29.38 -12.00
C VAL A 39 33.65 29.08 -10.51
N ASP A 40 32.75 29.60 -9.69
CA ASP A 40 32.59 29.12 -8.33
C ASP A 40 32.40 27.61 -8.38
N LYS A 41 33.32 26.90 -7.72
CA LYS A 41 33.16 25.48 -7.41
C LYS A 41 32.04 25.36 -6.38
N LYS A 42 30.78 25.53 -6.80
CA LYS A 42 29.57 25.28 -6.01
C LYS A 42 29.76 23.90 -5.39
N LYS A 43 30.08 23.85 -4.09
CA LYS A 43 30.26 22.58 -3.36
C LYS A 43 29.02 21.75 -3.62
N LEU A 44 29.21 20.50 -4.07
CA LEU A 44 28.10 19.57 -4.28
C LEU A 44 27.36 19.44 -2.94
N LYS A 45 26.18 20.07 -2.87
CA LYS A 45 25.33 20.03 -1.68
C LYS A 45 24.62 18.69 -1.67
N PHE A 46 25.29 17.68 -1.13
CA PHE A 46 24.65 16.43 -0.77
C PHE A 46 23.56 16.71 0.27
N LEU A 47 22.42 16.05 0.10
CA LEU A 47 21.34 16.07 1.07
C LEU A 47 21.53 14.89 2.03
N PRO A 48 21.23 15.05 3.34
CA PRO A 48 21.29 13.94 4.27
C PRO A 48 20.34 12.82 3.83
N ARG A 49 20.77 11.57 3.99
CA ARG A 49 19.96 10.39 3.72
C ARG A 49 18.70 10.43 4.60
N ARG A 50 17.56 10.07 4.02
CA ARG A 50 16.22 10.13 4.63
C ARG A 50 15.76 8.75 5.07
N TYR A 51 15.05 8.70 6.19
CA TYR A 51 14.38 7.50 6.68
C TYR A 51 13.02 7.32 6.00
N GLY A 52 12.63 6.07 5.78
CA GLY A 52 11.33 5.63 5.30
C GLY A 52 11.24 4.11 5.33
N ASP A 53 10.11 3.56 4.88
CA ASP A 53 9.82 2.12 5.01
C ASP A 53 10.69 1.26 4.07
N LEU A 54 10.91 1.75 2.85
CA LEU A 54 11.94 1.26 1.93
C LEU A 54 12.91 2.39 1.58
N SER A 55 14.19 2.05 1.43
CA SER A 55 15.21 2.92 0.84
C SER A 55 15.77 2.26 -0.41
N LEU A 56 15.58 2.89 -1.56
CA LEU A 56 16.22 2.49 -2.81
C LEU A 56 17.38 3.44 -3.09
N THR A 57 18.58 2.90 -3.23
CA THR A 57 19.79 3.68 -3.57
C THR A 57 20.22 3.36 -4.99
N TYR A 58 20.45 4.39 -5.80
CA TYR A 58 20.97 4.31 -7.17
C TYR A 58 22.40 4.84 -7.18
N ASP A 59 23.38 3.94 -7.31
CA ASP A 59 24.80 4.20 -7.17
C ASP A 59 25.54 3.94 -8.48
N VAL A 60 26.06 4.99 -9.12
CA VAL A 60 26.90 4.86 -10.32
C VAL A 60 28.31 4.45 -9.91
N LEU A 61 28.70 3.23 -10.27
CA LEU A 61 30.00 2.63 -9.94
C LEU A 61 31.08 3.05 -10.95
N GLN A 62 30.75 3.05 -12.24
CA GLN A 62 31.68 3.38 -13.32
C GLN A 62 31.01 4.33 -14.33
N ALA A 63 31.72 5.35 -14.83
CA ALA A 63 31.15 6.35 -15.74
C ALA A 63 32.02 6.58 -16.99
N TYR A 64 31.48 6.16 -18.13
CA TYR A 64 32.07 6.32 -19.46
C TYR A 64 31.45 7.54 -20.18
N SER A 65 31.89 7.80 -21.42
CA SER A 65 31.32 8.87 -22.26
C SER A 65 29.88 8.53 -22.66
N SER A 66 29.70 7.46 -23.42
CA SER A 66 28.40 6.98 -23.90
C SER A 66 27.56 6.26 -22.84
N SER A 67 28.19 5.54 -21.91
CA SER A 67 27.51 4.65 -20.95
C SER A 67 27.97 4.84 -19.51
N TYR A 68 27.34 4.13 -18.57
CA TYR A 68 27.78 3.99 -17.19
C TYR A 68 27.27 2.66 -16.60
N GLU A 69 27.93 2.19 -15.54
CA GLU A 69 27.50 1.05 -14.73
C GLU A 69 26.94 1.57 -13.41
N ALA A 70 25.75 1.08 -13.04
CA ALA A 70 25.10 1.43 -11.79
C ALA A 70 24.65 0.20 -11.01
N GLN A 71 24.55 0.37 -9.70
CA GLN A 71 23.93 -0.57 -8.78
C GLN A 71 22.64 0.04 -8.22
N VAL A 72 21.61 -0.79 -8.09
CA VAL A 72 20.40 -0.49 -7.33
C VAL A 72 20.39 -1.38 -6.10
N THR A 73 20.34 -0.77 -4.92
CA THR A 73 20.17 -1.45 -3.64
C THR A 73 18.79 -1.11 -3.08
N ILE A 74 18.00 -2.14 -2.74
CA ILE A 74 16.69 -2.02 -2.12
C ILE A 74 16.81 -2.52 -0.68
N ASP A 75 16.72 -1.61 0.28
CA ASP A 75 16.70 -1.90 1.71
C ASP A 75 15.26 -1.84 2.24
N ASN A 76 14.80 -2.92 2.87
CA ASN A 76 13.57 -2.94 3.66
C ASN A 76 13.86 -2.57 5.11
N ILE A 77 13.41 -1.38 5.51
CA ILE A 77 13.70 -0.79 6.82
C ILE A 77 12.49 -0.95 7.75
N ASN A 78 11.29 -1.16 7.22
CA ASN A 78 10.09 -1.35 8.03
C ASN A 78 10.09 -2.74 8.70
N PRO A 79 9.92 -2.83 10.04
CA PRO A 79 9.98 -4.10 10.78
C PRO A 79 8.78 -5.03 10.50
N LEU A 80 7.72 -4.54 9.86
CA LEU A 80 6.56 -5.32 9.41
C LEU A 80 6.34 -5.17 7.89
N GLY A 81 7.29 -4.58 7.15
CA GLY A 81 7.24 -4.47 5.70
C GLY A 81 7.72 -5.74 5.03
N ARG A 82 7.16 -6.08 3.87
CA ARG A 82 7.63 -7.15 3.00
C ARG A 82 7.32 -6.82 1.55
N LEU A 83 8.05 -7.45 0.64
CA LEU A 83 7.71 -7.57 -0.77
C LEU A 83 7.85 -9.05 -1.18
N ASP A 84 6.91 -9.51 -1.99
CA ASP A 84 6.90 -10.83 -2.62
C ASP A 84 6.76 -10.64 -4.13
N HIS A 85 7.66 -11.25 -4.90
CA HIS A 85 7.74 -11.12 -6.36
C HIS A 85 7.74 -9.66 -6.82
N TRP A 86 8.66 -8.84 -6.28
CA TRP A 86 8.62 -7.40 -6.56
C TRP A 86 8.80 -7.05 -8.04
N ASN A 87 8.05 -6.05 -8.48
CA ASN A 87 8.27 -5.35 -9.74
C ASN A 87 8.66 -3.91 -9.43
N LEU A 88 9.78 -3.48 -9.97
CA LEU A 88 10.32 -2.13 -9.86
C LEU A 88 10.16 -1.42 -11.22
N THR A 89 9.61 -0.21 -11.19
CA THR A 89 9.46 0.64 -12.37
C THR A 89 9.97 2.05 -12.10
N TRP A 90 10.47 2.71 -13.14
CA TRP A 90 10.86 4.12 -13.14
C TRP A 90 10.64 4.71 -14.54
N GLU A 91 10.93 6.00 -14.74
CA GLU A 91 10.89 6.65 -16.06
C GLU A 91 12.26 7.23 -16.41
N TRP A 92 12.83 6.81 -17.56
CA TRP A 92 14.02 7.40 -18.15
C TRP A 92 13.71 8.79 -18.70
N MET A 93 14.50 9.81 -18.33
CA MET A 93 14.14 11.21 -18.59
C MET A 93 14.79 11.80 -19.84
N ASN A 94 15.95 11.27 -20.26
CA ASN A 94 16.75 11.78 -21.36
C ASN A 94 16.92 10.77 -22.51
N GLY A 95 16.14 9.68 -22.51
CA GLY A 95 16.20 8.62 -23.53
C GLY A 95 17.27 7.56 -23.27
N GLU A 96 17.65 7.39 -22.00
CA GLU A 96 18.55 6.32 -21.56
C GLU A 96 17.93 4.92 -21.77
N PHE A 97 18.76 3.90 -21.98
CA PHE A 97 18.31 2.51 -22.17
C PHE A 97 19.23 1.49 -21.50
N ILE A 98 18.69 0.31 -21.16
CA ILE A 98 19.37 -0.73 -20.38
C ILE A 98 20.02 -1.75 -21.32
N SER A 99 21.36 -1.74 -21.37
CA SER A 99 22.12 -2.72 -22.16
C SER A 99 22.08 -4.09 -21.51
N THR A 100 22.54 -4.19 -20.26
CA THR A 100 22.71 -5.47 -19.54
C THR A 100 22.35 -5.30 -18.06
N MET A 101 22.02 -6.41 -17.39
CA MET A 101 21.71 -6.44 -15.95
C MET A 101 22.26 -7.71 -15.29
N LYS A 102 22.54 -7.62 -13.98
CA LYS A 102 22.87 -8.75 -13.09
C LYS A 102 22.08 -8.65 -11.80
N GLY A 103 21.63 -9.77 -11.25
CA GLY A 103 20.72 -9.84 -10.09
C GLY A 103 19.24 -9.61 -10.43
N ALA A 104 18.92 -8.98 -11.56
CA ALA A 104 17.55 -8.70 -12.00
C ALA A 104 17.41 -8.82 -13.52
N TYR A 105 16.16 -8.84 -14.01
CA TYR A 105 15.79 -8.89 -15.43
C TYR A 105 14.59 -7.99 -15.73
N THR A 106 14.37 -7.67 -17.01
CA THR A 106 13.15 -7.00 -17.49
C THR A 106 12.14 -7.98 -18.07
N HIS A 107 10.85 -7.72 -17.82
CA HIS A 107 9.74 -8.53 -18.37
C HIS A 107 9.62 -8.42 -19.89
N LYS A 108 9.85 -7.22 -20.45
CA LYS A 108 9.91 -6.97 -21.90
C LYS A 108 11.37 -6.93 -22.34
N ARG A 109 11.68 -7.67 -23.41
CA ARG A 109 12.97 -7.67 -24.14
C ARG A 109 12.70 -7.34 -25.60
N ASP A 110 12.42 -6.07 -25.85
CA ASP A 110 12.08 -5.54 -27.16
C ASP A 110 13.10 -4.46 -27.53
N TYR A 111 13.91 -4.76 -28.54
CA TYR A 111 14.96 -3.88 -29.05
C TYR A 111 14.46 -2.90 -30.13
N SER A 112 13.21 -3.04 -30.61
CA SER A 112 12.69 -2.28 -31.74
C SER A 112 12.64 -0.76 -31.47
N GLU A 113 12.25 -0.35 -30.25
CA GLU A 113 12.26 1.05 -29.82
C GLU A 113 13.68 1.66 -29.84
N CYS A 114 14.72 0.87 -29.54
CA CYS A 114 16.10 1.34 -29.70
C CYS A 114 16.50 1.43 -31.18
N ILE A 115 16.36 0.33 -31.94
CA ILE A 115 16.88 0.19 -33.31
C ILE A 115 16.27 1.24 -34.25
N TYR A 116 14.95 1.38 -34.24
CA TYR A 116 14.26 2.30 -35.16
C TYR A 116 14.09 3.72 -34.56
N GLY A 117 14.29 3.86 -33.25
CA GLY A 117 14.20 5.12 -32.51
C GLY A 117 15.46 6.00 -32.58
N PRO A 118 15.61 6.94 -31.64
CA PRO A 118 16.77 7.83 -31.58
C PRO A 118 18.10 7.11 -31.30
N ALA A 119 18.07 5.98 -30.56
CA ALA A 119 19.26 5.26 -30.15
C ALA A 119 20.02 4.65 -31.35
N GLY A 120 19.35 3.88 -32.22
CA GLY A 120 19.93 3.30 -33.43
C GLY A 120 20.40 4.32 -34.46
N LYS A 121 19.78 5.51 -34.48
CA LYS A 121 20.23 6.63 -35.33
C LYS A 121 21.54 7.26 -34.85
N TYR A 122 21.85 7.13 -33.55
CA TYR A 122 23.05 7.68 -32.93
C TYR A 122 24.17 6.63 -32.78
N TYR A 123 23.87 5.50 -32.14
CA TYR A 123 24.81 4.40 -31.88
C TYR A 123 24.86 3.40 -33.05
N LYS A 124 25.32 3.84 -34.22
CA LYS A 124 25.32 3.04 -35.46
C LYS A 124 26.08 1.71 -35.35
N ASP A 125 27.16 1.70 -34.57
CA ASP A 125 28.10 0.58 -34.47
C ASP A 125 27.82 -0.32 -33.23
N LEU A 126 26.69 -0.11 -32.54
CA LEU A 126 26.29 -0.88 -31.36
C LEU A 126 25.45 -2.09 -31.76
N ASP A 127 25.76 -3.27 -31.22
CA ASP A 127 24.94 -4.46 -31.42
C ASP A 127 23.68 -4.42 -30.52
N PHE A 128 22.58 -3.96 -31.10
CA PHE A 128 21.28 -3.88 -30.43
C PHE A 128 20.67 -5.24 -30.07
N SER A 129 21.17 -6.37 -30.61
CA SER A 129 20.68 -7.70 -30.22
C SER A 129 21.03 -8.07 -28.78
N THR A 130 22.07 -7.43 -28.22
CA THR A 130 22.56 -7.64 -26.85
C THR A 130 21.81 -6.83 -25.79
N ILE A 131 20.94 -5.89 -26.20
CA ILE A 131 20.28 -4.92 -25.31
C ILE A 131 19.08 -5.56 -24.60
N MET A 132 19.03 -5.41 -23.27
CA MET A 132 17.99 -5.99 -22.45
C MET A 132 16.65 -5.24 -22.53
N ASN A 133 16.65 -3.90 -22.49
CA ASN A 133 15.41 -3.13 -22.56
C ASN A 133 15.57 -1.68 -23.07
N CYS A 134 14.63 -1.30 -23.93
CA CYS A 134 14.55 0.02 -24.59
C CYS A 134 13.37 0.88 -24.13
N ASP A 135 12.45 0.32 -23.34
CA ASP A 135 11.22 1.01 -22.96
C ASP A 135 11.54 2.21 -22.08
N LYS A 136 10.88 3.36 -22.29
CA LYS A 136 11.01 4.52 -21.40
C LYS A 136 10.65 4.20 -19.93
N LYS A 137 9.90 3.12 -19.71
CA LYS A 137 9.43 2.63 -18.41
C LYS A 137 9.65 1.12 -18.28
N PRO A 138 10.89 0.67 -17.96
CA PRO A 138 11.17 -0.74 -17.78
C PRO A 138 10.39 -1.28 -16.57
N VAL A 139 9.93 -2.53 -16.67
CA VAL A 139 9.45 -3.35 -15.54
C VAL A 139 10.54 -4.34 -15.19
N ILE A 140 11.13 -4.19 -14.00
CA ILE A 140 12.31 -4.93 -13.53
C ILE A 140 11.91 -5.83 -12.34
N SER A 141 12.40 -7.07 -12.32
CA SER A 141 12.26 -7.99 -11.18
C SER A 141 13.57 -8.70 -10.84
N ASP A 142 13.76 -9.03 -9.57
CA ASP A 142 14.83 -9.91 -9.08
C ASP A 142 14.78 -11.30 -9.75
N LEU A 143 15.94 -11.90 -9.95
CA LEU A 143 16.05 -13.21 -10.60
C LEU A 143 15.54 -14.36 -9.70
N PRO A 144 15.04 -15.45 -10.30
CA PRO A 144 14.68 -16.66 -9.57
C PRO A 144 15.91 -17.33 -8.90
N ALA A 145 15.66 -18.15 -7.89
CA ALA A 145 16.70 -18.67 -7.00
C ALA A 145 17.69 -19.65 -7.67
N ASP A 146 17.28 -20.33 -8.75
CA ASP A 146 18.16 -21.17 -9.58
C ASP A 146 19.31 -20.35 -10.21
N ARG A 147 19.04 -19.08 -10.54
CA ARG A 147 20.01 -18.17 -11.17
C ARG A 147 20.98 -17.51 -10.23
N LYS A 148 20.87 -17.73 -8.91
CA LYS A 148 21.79 -17.15 -7.91
C LYS A 148 23.27 -17.43 -8.20
N ASN A 149 23.59 -18.62 -8.73
CA ASN A 149 24.98 -19.05 -9.00
C ASN A 149 25.44 -18.84 -10.46
N ASP A 150 24.56 -18.33 -11.33
CA ASP A 150 24.82 -18.05 -12.76
C ASP A 150 25.96 -17.04 -12.92
N SER A 151 26.97 -17.33 -13.73
CA SER A 151 28.16 -16.47 -13.88
C SER A 151 27.96 -15.23 -14.74
N GLN A 152 26.90 -15.19 -15.55
CA GLN A 152 26.60 -14.05 -16.43
C GLN A 152 25.61 -13.10 -15.77
N VAL A 153 24.49 -13.62 -15.25
CA VAL A 153 23.40 -12.80 -14.69
C VAL A 153 23.26 -12.88 -13.17
N GLY A 154 23.88 -13.86 -12.51
CA GLY A 154 23.81 -14.08 -11.06
C GLY A 154 25.04 -13.61 -10.30
N ARG A 155 25.41 -14.36 -9.26
CA ARG A 155 26.60 -14.18 -8.38
C ARG A 155 26.74 -12.81 -7.73
N LEU A 156 25.62 -12.11 -7.54
CA LEU A 156 25.57 -10.81 -6.87
C LEU A 156 25.08 -11.00 -5.41
N PRO A 157 25.72 -10.38 -4.39
CA PRO A 157 25.26 -10.51 -3.01
C PRO A 157 23.86 -9.93 -2.85
N TYR A 158 23.06 -10.53 -1.98
CA TYR A 158 21.64 -10.20 -1.75
C TYR A 158 20.68 -10.42 -2.94
N CYS A 159 21.18 -10.90 -4.08
CA CYS A 159 20.39 -11.69 -5.04
C CYS A 159 20.45 -13.19 -4.65
N CYS A 160 19.69 -14.09 -5.26
CA CYS A 160 18.60 -13.92 -6.21
C CYS A 160 17.45 -14.74 -5.58
N ARG A 161 16.29 -14.12 -5.33
CA ARG A 161 15.25 -14.66 -4.43
C ARG A 161 13.84 -14.52 -4.99
N ASN A 162 13.70 -14.49 -6.32
CA ASN A 162 12.43 -14.35 -7.02
C ASN A 162 11.60 -13.12 -6.58
N GLY A 163 12.24 -12.06 -6.09
CA GLY A 163 11.58 -10.84 -5.61
C GLY A 163 11.13 -10.87 -4.15
N THR A 164 11.61 -11.82 -3.35
CA THR A 164 11.31 -11.88 -1.90
C THR A 164 12.25 -10.98 -1.09
N LEU A 165 11.66 -10.03 -0.34
CA LEU A 165 12.34 -9.10 0.56
C LEU A 165 11.61 -9.11 1.92
N LEU A 166 12.23 -9.75 2.92
CA LEU A 166 11.64 -9.94 4.25
C LEU A 166 11.88 -8.72 5.17
N PRO A 167 11.12 -8.55 6.28
CA PRO A 167 11.49 -7.59 7.31
C PRO A 167 12.73 -8.07 8.08
N ALA A 168 13.58 -7.14 8.49
CA ALA A 168 14.82 -7.43 9.22
C ALA A 168 14.61 -8.15 10.57
N ILE A 169 13.40 -8.12 11.15
CA ILE A 169 13.07 -8.87 12.36
C ILE A 169 12.93 -10.39 12.15
N MET A 170 12.83 -10.84 10.89
CA MET A 170 12.83 -12.27 10.53
C MET A 170 14.23 -12.71 10.08
N ASP A 171 14.82 -11.98 9.13
CA ASP A 171 16.14 -12.28 8.57
C ASP A 171 16.72 -11.00 7.92
N GLU A 172 17.70 -10.39 8.59
CA GLU A 172 18.41 -9.19 8.11
C GLU A 172 19.12 -9.43 6.76
N SER A 173 19.58 -10.66 6.49
CA SER A 173 20.20 -11.02 5.20
C SER A 173 19.18 -11.09 4.05
N LYS A 174 17.89 -11.31 4.37
CA LYS A 174 16.77 -11.24 3.42
C LYS A 174 16.09 -9.86 3.38
N ALA A 175 16.50 -8.89 4.20
CA ALA A 175 15.96 -7.53 4.22
C ALA A 175 16.58 -6.58 3.18
N ARG A 176 17.66 -7.01 2.50
CA ARG A 176 18.26 -6.31 1.35
C ARG A 176 18.11 -7.12 0.07
N SER A 177 17.96 -6.42 -1.06
CA SER A 177 18.16 -6.94 -2.42
C SER A 177 19.05 -5.98 -3.21
N ILE A 178 19.85 -6.50 -4.14
CA ILE A 178 20.74 -5.71 -5.00
C ILE A 178 20.66 -6.25 -6.42
N PHE A 179 20.65 -5.34 -7.40
CA PHE A 179 20.94 -5.64 -8.79
C PHE A 179 21.85 -4.58 -9.41
N GLN A 180 22.56 -4.93 -10.48
CA GLN A 180 23.44 -4.04 -11.24
C GLN A 180 22.95 -3.92 -12.69
N LEU A 181 23.19 -2.78 -13.32
CA LEU A 181 22.80 -2.51 -14.70
C LEU A 181 23.80 -1.61 -15.44
N GLN A 182 23.99 -1.90 -16.72
CA GLN A 182 24.76 -1.06 -17.64
C GLN A 182 23.79 -0.23 -18.49
N VAL A 183 23.94 1.10 -18.43
CA VAL A 183 23.02 2.06 -19.06
C VAL A 183 23.76 2.87 -20.11
N TYR A 184 23.15 3.03 -21.29
CA TYR A 184 23.60 3.99 -22.30
C TYR A 184 22.83 5.31 -22.16
N LYS A 185 23.57 6.41 -22.32
CA LYS A 185 23.06 7.79 -22.31
C LYS A 185 22.84 8.27 -23.74
N MET A 186 22.05 9.31 -23.93
CA MET A 186 21.82 9.94 -25.22
C MET A 186 22.34 11.38 -25.26
N PRO A 187 22.65 11.95 -26.45
CA PRO A 187 22.92 13.38 -26.61
C PRO A 187 21.78 14.22 -26.00
N PRO A 188 22.08 15.32 -25.27
CA PRO A 188 23.40 15.93 -25.05
C PRO A 188 24.21 15.36 -23.86
N PHE A 189 23.70 14.38 -23.11
CA PHE A 189 24.22 13.95 -21.80
C PHE A 189 25.39 12.94 -21.89
N LEU A 190 26.33 13.17 -22.79
CA LEU A 190 27.46 12.25 -23.10
C LEU A 190 28.75 12.53 -22.32
N ASN A 191 28.71 13.44 -21.33
CA ASN A 191 29.84 13.68 -20.44
C ASN A 191 29.89 12.62 -19.34
N ARG A 192 31.09 12.25 -18.87
CA ARG A 192 31.27 11.30 -17.74
C ARG A 192 30.63 11.80 -16.44
N THR A 193 30.53 13.12 -16.29
CA THR A 193 29.89 13.81 -15.15
C THR A 193 28.41 14.15 -15.37
N ALA A 194 27.88 13.98 -16.58
CA ALA A 194 26.46 14.17 -16.88
C ALA A 194 25.68 12.90 -16.51
N LEU A 195 25.53 12.68 -15.20
CA LEU A 195 24.80 11.55 -14.62
C LEU A 195 23.49 12.06 -14.02
N VAL A 196 22.38 11.49 -14.49
CA VAL A 196 21.01 11.81 -14.06
C VAL A 196 20.34 10.51 -13.62
N PRO A 197 19.68 10.44 -12.44
CA PRO A 197 18.94 9.26 -12.04
C PRO A 197 17.62 9.17 -12.83
N PRO A 198 17.05 7.97 -13.01
CA PRO A 198 15.67 7.88 -13.48
C PRO A 198 14.69 8.47 -12.45
N GLU A 199 13.50 8.87 -12.88
CA GLU A 199 12.47 9.48 -12.03
C GLU A 199 11.23 8.58 -11.82
N LYS A 200 10.27 9.05 -11.02
CA LYS A 200 8.92 8.47 -10.88
C LYS A 200 8.91 6.97 -10.51
N TRP A 201 9.87 6.60 -9.67
CA TRP A 201 10.04 5.28 -9.09
C TRP A 201 8.74 4.75 -8.47
N LYS A 202 8.44 3.47 -8.68
CA LYS A 202 7.38 2.72 -8.00
C LYS A 202 7.83 1.27 -7.80
N ILE A 203 7.41 0.67 -6.70
CA ILE A 203 7.62 -0.75 -6.43
C ILE A 203 6.31 -1.39 -5.95
N ASP A 204 5.97 -2.53 -6.55
CA ASP A 204 4.85 -3.39 -6.16
C ASP A 204 5.31 -4.86 -6.11
N GLY A 205 4.36 -5.78 -5.91
CA GLY A 205 4.54 -7.23 -5.79
C GLY A 205 3.16 -7.92 -5.79
N VAL A 206 3.03 -9.10 -5.19
CA VAL A 206 1.76 -9.89 -5.18
C VAL A 206 0.87 -9.57 -3.97
N VAL A 207 1.26 -9.91 -2.74
CA VAL A 207 0.55 -9.52 -1.50
C VAL A 207 1.50 -8.71 -0.64
N ASN A 208 1.51 -7.40 -0.85
CA ASN A 208 2.45 -6.46 -0.25
C ASN A 208 1.80 -5.09 0.04
N PRO A 209 2.38 -4.27 0.93
CA PRO A 209 1.90 -2.91 1.19
C PRO A 209 1.97 -2.01 -0.04
N GLN A 210 1.06 -1.02 -0.13
CA GLN A 210 1.10 -0.01 -1.19
C GLN A 210 2.16 1.05 -0.92
N TYR A 211 3.31 0.98 -1.61
CA TYR A 211 4.40 1.94 -1.43
C TYR A 211 4.23 3.22 -2.27
N LYS A 212 4.44 4.38 -1.65
CA LYS A 212 4.55 5.68 -2.33
C LYS A 212 5.97 6.21 -2.23
N CYS A 213 6.67 6.25 -3.37
CA CYS A 213 8.04 6.73 -3.49
C CYS A 213 8.13 8.24 -3.70
N GLY A 214 9.22 8.84 -3.22
CA GLY A 214 9.60 10.23 -3.50
C GLY A 214 10.41 10.39 -4.80
N ALA A 215 10.84 11.62 -5.07
CA ALA A 215 11.84 11.92 -6.09
C ALA A 215 13.26 11.57 -5.59
N PRO A 216 14.20 11.19 -6.47
CA PRO A 216 15.59 10.89 -6.09
C PRO A 216 16.31 12.13 -5.55
N ILE A 217 16.83 12.03 -4.32
CA ILE A 217 17.70 13.07 -3.73
C ILE A 217 19.17 12.70 -3.92
N ARG A 218 20.03 13.66 -4.29
CA ARG A 218 21.49 13.45 -4.37
C ARG A 218 22.06 13.42 -2.96
N VAL A 219 22.62 12.27 -2.57
CA VAL A 219 23.18 12.02 -1.22
C VAL A 219 24.70 11.83 -1.30
N ASP A 220 25.37 11.80 -0.16
CA ASP A 220 26.80 11.49 -0.09
C ASP A 220 27.10 10.11 -0.73
N PRO A 221 28.22 9.96 -1.48
CA PRO A 221 28.59 8.71 -2.14
C PRO A 221 28.51 7.48 -1.23
N SER A 222 27.85 6.43 -1.71
CA SER A 222 27.88 5.11 -1.07
C SER A 222 29.30 4.53 -1.07
N GLU A 223 29.66 3.89 0.03
CA GLU A 223 30.92 3.17 0.22
C GLU A 223 30.76 1.69 -0.11
N PHE A 224 31.74 1.11 -0.78
CA PHE A 224 31.82 -0.32 -1.09
C PHE A 224 33.17 -0.89 -0.66
N PRO A 225 33.22 -2.15 -0.17
CA PRO A 225 34.49 -2.81 0.12
C PRO A 225 35.30 -3.00 -1.16
N ASP A 226 36.63 -3.13 -1.04
CA ASP A 226 37.51 -3.36 -2.18
C ASP A 226 37.24 -4.73 -2.85
N PRO A 227 36.99 -4.80 -4.17
CA PRO A 227 36.79 -6.07 -4.87
C PRO A 227 37.96 -7.05 -4.79
N SER A 228 39.17 -6.59 -4.48
CA SER A 228 40.36 -7.44 -4.29
C SER A 228 40.50 -8.01 -2.88
N GLY A 229 39.60 -7.66 -1.94
CA GLY A 229 39.68 -8.08 -0.54
C GLY A 229 40.68 -7.30 0.30
N LEU A 230 41.31 -6.25 -0.24
CA LEU A 230 42.12 -5.30 0.52
C LEU A 230 41.25 -4.51 1.52
N ASN A 231 41.86 -4.02 2.60
CA ASN A 231 41.20 -3.17 3.59
C ASN A 231 41.08 -1.70 3.11
N SER A 232 40.54 -1.53 1.92
CA SER A 232 40.25 -0.27 1.25
C SER A 232 38.75 -0.14 1.00
N LYS A 233 38.29 1.10 0.78
CA LYS A 233 36.93 1.41 0.37
C LYS A 233 36.93 2.10 -0.98
N THR A 234 36.07 1.66 -1.88
CA THR A 234 35.72 2.37 -3.11
C THR A 234 34.44 3.17 -2.88
N TYR A 235 34.24 4.24 -3.66
CA TYR A 235 33.10 5.15 -3.51
C TYR A 235 32.35 5.25 -4.83
N ALA A 236 31.02 5.36 -4.77
CA ALA A 236 30.21 5.68 -5.94
C ALA A 236 30.64 7.02 -6.57
N ILE A 237 30.67 7.08 -7.91
CA ILE A 237 30.87 8.33 -8.66
C ILE A 237 29.68 9.28 -8.40
N ALA A 238 28.47 8.71 -8.32
CA ALA A 238 27.30 9.44 -7.87
C ALA A 238 26.24 8.52 -7.23
N SER A 239 25.64 9.01 -6.15
CA SER A 239 24.62 8.32 -5.35
C SER A 239 23.36 9.16 -5.23
N TRP A 240 22.21 8.52 -5.48
CA TRP A 240 20.90 9.07 -5.18
C TRP A 240 20.09 8.12 -4.31
N GLN A 241 19.31 8.66 -3.39
CA GLN A 241 18.38 7.91 -2.57
C GLN A 241 16.94 8.24 -2.96
N VAL A 242 16.11 7.21 -3.10
CA VAL A 242 14.66 7.28 -3.23
C VAL A 242 14.06 6.62 -1.99
N THR A 243 13.37 7.41 -1.18
CA THR A 243 12.62 6.92 -0.03
C THR A 243 11.20 6.56 -0.46
N CYS A 244 10.70 5.38 -0.08
CA CYS A 244 9.31 5.00 -0.27
C CYS A 244 8.66 4.63 1.05
N ASN A 245 7.44 5.12 1.28
CA ASN A 245 6.71 4.84 2.51
C ASN A 245 5.44 4.03 2.22
N ILE A 246 5.07 3.18 3.18
CA ILE A 246 3.82 2.41 3.17
C ILE A 246 2.65 3.39 3.30
N THR A 247 1.74 3.33 2.34
CA THR A 247 0.41 3.94 2.46
C THR A 247 -0.58 2.86 2.90
N ARG A 248 -1.50 3.21 3.81
CA ARG A 248 -2.59 2.29 4.15
C ARG A 248 -3.44 2.04 2.90
N PRO A 249 -3.89 0.79 2.64
CA PRO A 249 -4.85 0.54 1.58
C PRO A 249 -6.11 1.37 1.81
N LYS A 250 -6.64 1.95 0.73
CA LYS A 250 -7.96 2.58 0.76
C LYS A 250 -9.02 1.49 0.94
N GLU A 251 -10.24 1.89 1.32
CA GLU A 251 -11.39 0.98 1.25
C GLU A 251 -11.46 0.33 -0.15
N LYS A 252 -11.64 -0.99 -0.18
CA LYS A 252 -11.65 -1.83 -1.40
C LYS A 252 -10.33 -1.96 -2.16
N LEU A 253 -9.19 -1.54 -1.60
CA LEU A 253 -7.86 -1.71 -2.20
C LEU A 253 -6.88 -2.47 -1.29
N ALA A 254 -7.36 -3.26 -0.32
CA ALA A 254 -6.52 -4.19 0.43
C ALA A 254 -6.14 -5.39 -0.47
N ARG A 255 -5.11 -6.17 -0.10
CA ARG A 255 -4.80 -7.47 -0.75
C ARG A 255 -5.05 -8.69 0.12
N CYS A 256 -5.55 -8.48 1.34
CA CYS A 256 -6.05 -9.54 2.21
C CYS A 256 -7.28 -9.08 3.00
N CYS A 257 -8.09 -10.03 3.47
CA CYS A 257 -9.26 -9.74 4.29
C CYS A 257 -9.39 -10.68 5.48
N VAL A 258 -10.20 -10.26 6.47
CA VAL A 258 -10.46 -11.05 7.67
C VAL A 258 -11.94 -11.41 7.74
N SER A 259 -12.23 -12.57 8.32
CA SER A 259 -13.55 -13.07 8.68
C SER A 259 -13.58 -13.35 10.18
N PHE A 260 -14.73 -13.10 10.82
CA PHE A 260 -14.90 -13.23 12.27
C PHE A 260 -15.94 -14.29 12.61
N SER A 261 -15.59 -15.21 13.50
CA SER A 261 -16.50 -16.24 14.02
C SER A 261 -16.26 -16.48 15.52
N ALA A 262 -17.21 -17.08 16.23
CA ALA A 262 -17.09 -17.33 17.68
C ALA A 262 -18.05 -18.43 18.13
N TYR A 263 -17.69 -19.20 19.16
CA TYR A 263 -18.50 -20.31 19.69
C TYR A 263 -19.95 -19.91 20.06
N TYR A 264 -20.18 -18.64 20.43
CA TYR A 264 -21.50 -18.12 20.80
C TYR A 264 -22.37 -17.65 19.60
N ASN A 265 -21.89 -17.77 18.35
CA ASN A 265 -22.65 -17.44 17.15
C ASN A 265 -22.46 -18.50 16.06
N ARG A 266 -23.57 -19.02 15.52
CA ARG A 266 -23.56 -20.06 14.47
C ARG A 266 -23.12 -19.55 13.09
N SER A 267 -23.09 -18.24 12.88
CA SER A 267 -22.68 -17.63 11.62
C SER A 267 -21.27 -17.04 11.72
N ALA A 268 -20.46 -17.31 10.70
CA ALA A 268 -19.30 -16.50 10.40
C ALA A 268 -19.74 -15.18 9.73
N ILE A 269 -19.10 -14.08 10.13
CA ILE A 269 -19.12 -12.82 9.40
C ILE A 269 -17.96 -12.88 8.40
N PRO A 270 -18.22 -12.94 7.09
CA PRO A 270 -17.16 -13.02 6.08
C PRO A 270 -16.43 -11.67 5.93
N CYS A 271 -15.44 -11.67 5.04
CA CYS A 271 -14.84 -10.46 4.52
C CYS A 271 -15.88 -9.47 3.97
N ASN A 272 -15.57 -8.17 3.99
CA ASN A 272 -16.43 -7.15 3.40
C ASN A 272 -16.52 -7.33 1.87
N THR A 273 -17.66 -6.93 1.31
CA THR A 273 -17.87 -6.89 -0.15
C THR A 273 -16.85 -5.97 -0.83
N CYS A 274 -16.23 -6.48 -1.90
CA CYS A 274 -15.13 -5.84 -2.62
C CYS A 274 -13.90 -5.52 -1.77
N ALA A 275 -13.62 -6.27 -0.69
CA ALA A 275 -12.50 -6.01 0.22
C ALA A 275 -11.15 -5.81 -0.51
N CYS A 276 -10.87 -6.64 -1.52
CA CYS A 276 -9.69 -6.56 -2.37
C CYS A 276 -9.99 -6.12 -3.80
N GLY A 277 -11.07 -5.33 -3.97
CA GLY A 277 -11.49 -4.77 -5.24
C GLY A 277 -12.68 -5.49 -5.88
N CYS A 278 -13.30 -4.82 -6.84
CA CYS A 278 -14.33 -5.36 -7.73
C CYS A 278 -14.25 -4.60 -9.05
N ASP A 279 -14.44 -5.29 -10.16
CA ASP A 279 -14.73 -4.63 -11.44
C ASP A 279 -16.11 -3.96 -11.40
N ASP A 280 -16.43 -3.19 -12.45
CA ASP A 280 -17.73 -2.55 -12.68
C ASP A 280 -18.82 -3.57 -13.10
N ASN A 281 -19.00 -4.58 -12.26
CA ASN A 281 -19.85 -5.74 -12.46
C ASN A 281 -21.34 -5.39 -12.40
N LYS A 282 -21.97 -5.26 -13.57
CA LYS A 282 -23.40 -5.00 -13.79
C LYS A 282 -24.28 -6.21 -13.40
N GLY A 283 -24.29 -6.57 -12.12
CA GLY A 283 -25.07 -7.70 -11.60
C GLY A 283 -25.00 -7.91 -10.07
N CYS A 284 -24.10 -7.21 -9.37
CA CYS A 284 -23.99 -7.23 -7.92
C CYS A 284 -23.84 -5.80 -7.36
N SER A 285 -24.12 -5.63 -6.07
CA SER A 285 -23.86 -4.37 -5.37
C SER A 285 -22.47 -4.38 -4.75
N GLN A 286 -21.65 -3.39 -5.13
CA GLN A 286 -20.35 -3.14 -4.49
C GLN A 286 -20.49 -2.49 -3.09
N THR A 287 -21.70 -2.20 -2.59
CA THR A 287 -21.95 -1.51 -1.30
C THR A 287 -22.94 -2.22 -0.39
N ALA A 288 -23.59 -3.29 -0.86
CA ALA A 288 -24.39 -4.16 -0.01
C ALA A 288 -23.49 -4.85 1.03
N ARG A 289 -24.04 -5.11 2.22
CA ARG A 289 -23.34 -5.89 3.25
C ARG A 289 -23.18 -7.34 2.79
N ALA A 290 -22.01 -7.92 3.01
CA ALA A 290 -21.76 -9.33 2.79
C ALA A 290 -22.74 -10.19 3.61
N MET A 291 -23.18 -11.31 3.02
CA MET A 291 -24.17 -12.21 3.65
C MET A 291 -23.50 -13.10 4.70
N LEU A 292 -24.17 -13.32 5.84
CA LEU A 292 -23.70 -14.23 6.88
C LEU A 292 -23.56 -15.66 6.34
N LEU A 293 -22.47 -16.33 6.72
CA LEU A 293 -22.14 -17.68 6.24
C LEU A 293 -22.23 -18.73 7.36
N PRO A 294 -22.58 -19.99 7.05
CA PRO A 294 -22.18 -21.12 7.89
C PRO A 294 -20.64 -21.25 7.86
N THR A 295 -20.01 -21.49 9.00
CA THR A 295 -18.55 -21.41 9.20
C THR A 295 -17.74 -22.29 8.23
N GLU A 296 -18.28 -23.45 7.86
CA GLU A 296 -17.66 -24.42 6.94
C GLU A 296 -17.59 -23.89 5.49
N SER A 297 -18.24 -22.76 5.20
CA SER A 297 -18.23 -22.10 3.89
C SER A 297 -17.00 -21.20 3.70
N LEU A 298 -16.27 -20.86 4.77
CA LEU A 298 -15.03 -20.09 4.65
C LEU A 298 -13.97 -20.87 3.83
N LEU A 299 -14.01 -22.21 3.90
CA LEU A 299 -13.17 -23.16 3.14
C LEU A 299 -13.56 -23.32 1.66
N LEU A 300 -14.52 -22.56 1.14
CA LEU A 300 -15.01 -22.68 -0.25
C LEU A 300 -14.77 -21.39 -1.05
N PRO A 301 -14.59 -21.46 -2.39
CA PRO A 301 -14.54 -20.29 -3.27
C PRO A 301 -15.90 -19.57 -3.36
N PHE A 302 -15.90 -18.31 -3.82
CA PHE A 302 -17.02 -17.38 -3.62
C PHE A 302 -18.33 -17.77 -4.32
N GLU A 303 -18.28 -18.37 -5.51
CA GLU A 303 -19.44 -18.87 -6.24
C GLU A 303 -20.19 -19.93 -5.41
N ASN A 304 -19.42 -20.78 -4.72
CA ASN A 304 -19.94 -21.83 -3.86
C ASN A 304 -20.36 -21.28 -2.50
N ARG A 305 -19.66 -20.28 -1.94
CA ARG A 305 -20.12 -19.50 -0.76
C ARG A 305 -21.51 -18.91 -1.02
N THR A 306 -21.74 -18.31 -2.19
CA THR A 306 -22.99 -17.62 -2.53
C THR A 306 -24.22 -18.54 -2.44
N LYS A 307 -24.11 -19.79 -2.91
CA LYS A 307 -25.20 -20.78 -2.79
C LYS A 307 -25.49 -21.15 -1.33
N LYS A 308 -24.45 -21.38 -0.53
CA LYS A 308 -24.59 -21.66 0.92
C LYS A 308 -25.15 -20.45 1.68
N ALA A 309 -24.73 -19.23 1.35
CA ALA A 309 -25.20 -18.00 1.98
C ALA A 309 -26.72 -17.80 1.82
N LEU A 310 -27.27 -18.06 0.63
CA LEU A 310 -28.70 -17.96 0.37
C LEU A 310 -29.51 -19.01 1.16
N ALA A 311 -29.05 -20.27 1.17
CA ALA A 311 -29.69 -21.34 1.95
C ALA A 311 -29.62 -21.06 3.48
N TRP A 312 -28.49 -20.54 3.95
CA TRP A 312 -28.30 -20.15 5.36
C TRP A 312 -29.19 -18.97 5.77
N ALA A 313 -29.33 -17.99 4.87
CA ALA A 313 -30.19 -16.83 5.07
C ALA A 313 -31.68 -17.22 5.09
N ASP A 314 -32.13 -18.14 4.23
CA ASP A 314 -33.51 -18.63 4.32
C ASP A 314 -33.74 -19.45 5.61
N LEU A 315 -32.83 -20.37 5.96
CA LEU A 315 -32.93 -21.18 7.17
C LEU A 315 -33.06 -20.35 8.45
N HIS A 316 -32.34 -19.22 8.52
CA HIS A 316 -32.35 -18.30 9.68
C HIS A 316 -33.21 -17.05 9.49
N LYS A 317 -33.95 -16.95 8.37
CA LYS A 317 -34.78 -15.80 7.95
C LYS A 317 -34.04 -14.45 8.02
N PHE A 318 -32.78 -14.45 7.60
CA PHE A 318 -31.98 -13.23 7.41
C PHE A 318 -32.38 -12.49 6.14
N LYS A 319 -32.27 -11.15 6.14
CA LYS A 319 -32.55 -10.33 4.95
C LYS A 319 -31.43 -10.48 3.92
N VAL A 320 -31.76 -11.02 2.75
CA VAL A 320 -30.87 -11.08 1.58
C VAL A 320 -30.87 -9.71 0.87
N PRO A 321 -29.70 -9.09 0.60
CA PRO A 321 -29.64 -7.86 -0.19
C PRO A 321 -30.03 -8.09 -1.66
N ASN A 322 -30.73 -7.13 -2.25
CA ASN A 322 -31.04 -7.11 -3.68
C ASN A 322 -30.73 -5.71 -4.27
N PRO A 323 -29.82 -5.56 -5.25
CA PRO A 323 -28.92 -6.60 -5.77
C PRO A 323 -27.97 -7.18 -4.70
N ARG A 324 -27.59 -8.45 -4.89
CA ARG A 324 -26.75 -9.22 -3.97
C ARG A 324 -25.35 -8.59 -3.85
N PRO A 325 -24.65 -8.73 -2.70
CA PRO A 325 -23.27 -8.28 -2.57
C PRO A 325 -22.34 -8.91 -3.62
N CYS A 326 -21.38 -8.13 -4.11
CA CYS A 326 -20.26 -8.62 -4.91
C CYS A 326 -19.27 -9.46 -4.06
N PRO A 327 -18.39 -10.26 -4.70
CA PRO A 327 -17.30 -10.97 -4.04
C PRO A 327 -16.36 -10.08 -3.22
N ASP A 328 -15.57 -10.71 -2.35
CA ASP A 328 -14.45 -10.09 -1.63
C ASP A 328 -13.16 -9.99 -2.48
N ASN A 329 -12.98 -10.92 -3.44
CA ASN A 329 -11.87 -11.02 -4.40
C ASN A 329 -10.45 -11.08 -3.77
N CYS A 330 -10.33 -11.56 -2.53
CA CYS A 330 -9.05 -11.52 -1.82
C CYS A 330 -8.20 -12.78 -2.04
N PRO A 331 -6.94 -12.67 -2.54
CA PRO A 331 -6.04 -13.82 -2.71
C PRO A 331 -5.65 -14.44 -1.37
N VAL A 332 -5.66 -13.67 -0.27
CA VAL A 332 -5.49 -14.18 1.10
C VAL A 332 -6.67 -13.78 1.97
N SER A 333 -7.26 -14.75 2.67
CA SER A 333 -8.30 -14.50 3.66
C SER A 333 -7.98 -15.18 4.99
N ILE A 334 -8.23 -14.50 6.10
CA ILE A 334 -7.95 -14.99 7.46
C ILE A 334 -9.26 -15.19 8.20
N ASN A 335 -9.43 -16.29 8.91
CA ASN A 335 -10.51 -16.45 9.90
C ASN A 335 -9.94 -16.29 11.31
N TRP A 336 -10.49 -15.34 12.06
CA TRP A 336 -10.29 -15.21 13.50
C TRP A 336 -11.53 -15.78 14.21
N HIS A 337 -11.35 -16.96 14.81
CA HIS A 337 -12.40 -17.66 15.56
C HIS A 337 -12.15 -17.56 17.06
N ILE A 338 -13.16 -17.17 17.84
CA ILE A 338 -13.11 -17.27 19.30
C ILE A 338 -13.64 -18.64 19.73
N ASP A 339 -12.71 -19.54 20.11
CA ASP A 339 -13.00 -20.94 20.45
C ASP A 339 -13.74 -21.07 21.79
N SER A 340 -13.31 -20.33 22.81
CA SER A 340 -13.88 -20.43 24.16
C SER A 340 -13.59 -19.20 25.02
N ASP A 341 -14.46 -18.94 25.99
CA ASP A 341 -14.27 -17.93 27.03
C ASP A 341 -14.55 -18.56 28.42
N HIS A 342 -13.57 -18.49 29.33
CA HIS A 342 -13.64 -19.08 30.67
C HIS A 342 -13.27 -18.04 31.75
N ASN A 343 -13.35 -18.40 33.04
CA ASN A 343 -13.11 -17.45 34.13
C ASN A 343 -11.66 -16.97 34.23
N THR A 344 -10.70 -17.86 33.96
CA THR A 344 -9.25 -17.60 34.09
C THR A 344 -8.59 -17.13 32.79
N GLY A 345 -9.17 -17.45 31.64
CA GLY A 345 -8.60 -17.24 30.32
C GLY A 345 -9.60 -17.52 29.20
N TRP A 346 -9.20 -17.25 27.97
CA TRP A 346 -9.99 -17.47 26.76
C TRP A 346 -9.07 -17.90 25.62
N THR A 347 -9.62 -18.53 24.57
CA THR A 347 -8.83 -19.03 23.45
C THR A 347 -9.43 -18.66 22.10
N ALA A 348 -8.54 -18.45 21.12
CA ALA A 348 -8.90 -18.14 19.74
C ALA A 348 -8.07 -18.96 18.76
N SER A 349 -8.67 -19.34 17.63
CA SER A 349 -7.99 -19.97 16.51
C SER A 349 -7.86 -18.99 15.35
N VAL A 350 -6.66 -18.93 14.78
CA VAL A 350 -6.39 -18.16 13.55
C VAL A 350 -6.16 -19.15 12.42
N THR A 351 -6.96 -19.05 11.37
CA THR A 351 -6.80 -19.86 10.16
C THR A 351 -6.42 -18.96 8.99
N LEU A 352 -5.32 -19.28 8.32
CA LEU A 352 -4.85 -18.63 7.10
C LEU A 352 -5.32 -19.43 5.90
N PHE A 353 -5.92 -18.76 4.91
CA PHE A 353 -6.32 -19.35 3.63
C PHE A 353 -5.67 -18.59 2.49
N ASN A 354 -4.97 -19.31 1.63
CA ASN A 354 -4.40 -18.82 0.39
C ASN A 354 -5.24 -19.33 -0.79
N TRP A 355 -5.78 -18.39 -1.56
CA TRP A 355 -6.58 -18.58 -2.77
C TRP A 355 -5.77 -18.30 -4.05
N ASP A 356 -4.54 -17.82 -3.91
CA ASP A 356 -3.59 -17.66 -5.01
C ASP A 356 -3.01 -19.03 -5.38
N ASP A 357 -2.56 -19.20 -6.63
CA ASP A 357 -1.87 -20.42 -7.07
C ASP A 357 -0.42 -20.48 -6.56
N SER A 358 0.16 -19.33 -6.19
CA SER A 358 1.53 -19.20 -5.67
C SER A 358 1.66 -19.56 -4.18
N VAL A 359 2.88 -19.92 -3.78
CA VAL A 359 3.22 -20.35 -2.42
C VAL A 359 3.86 -19.18 -1.66
N PHE A 360 3.37 -18.89 -0.45
CA PHE A 360 4.02 -17.95 0.47
C PHE A 360 5.02 -18.70 1.38
N GLU A 361 6.30 -18.65 1.03
CA GLU A 361 7.43 -19.05 1.89
C GLU A 361 7.70 -17.98 2.96
N ASP A 362 8.21 -18.39 4.13
CA ASP A 362 8.54 -17.53 5.28
C ASP A 362 7.39 -16.57 5.67
N TRP A 363 6.13 -16.98 5.48
CA TRP A 363 4.97 -16.10 5.68
C TRP A 363 4.89 -15.60 7.14
N PHE A 364 4.31 -14.41 7.33
CA PHE A 364 3.99 -13.90 8.66
C PHE A 364 2.64 -13.19 8.74
N ALA A 365 2.05 -13.19 9.93
CA ALA A 365 0.88 -12.40 10.28
C ALA A 365 1.15 -11.56 11.54
N ALA A 366 0.86 -10.26 11.48
CA ALA A 366 1.10 -9.31 12.57
C ALA A 366 -0.23 -8.74 13.07
N ILE A 367 -0.59 -9.05 14.32
CA ILE A 367 -1.94 -8.90 14.88
C ILE A 367 -1.93 -7.94 16.06
N GLN A 368 -2.87 -6.99 16.08
CA GLN A 368 -3.03 -6.01 17.16
C GLN A 368 -4.40 -6.18 17.82
N ILE A 369 -4.41 -6.24 19.16
CA ILE A 369 -5.61 -6.50 19.98
C ILE A 369 -5.55 -5.61 21.23
N ASP A 370 -6.09 -4.40 21.14
CA ASP A 370 -5.91 -3.27 22.07
C ASP A 370 -5.91 -3.66 23.56
N LYS A 371 -6.96 -4.38 23.98
CA LYS A 371 -7.18 -4.80 25.38
C LYS A 371 -6.49 -6.11 25.70
N ALA A 372 -6.57 -7.10 24.80
CA ALA A 372 -6.25 -8.48 25.13
C ALA A 372 -4.76 -8.84 25.01
N TYR A 373 -3.97 -8.04 24.26
CA TYR A 373 -2.53 -8.28 24.05
C TYR A 373 -1.73 -8.60 25.32
N ARG A 374 -2.01 -7.89 26.42
CA ARG A 374 -1.33 -8.11 27.72
C ARG A 374 -1.59 -9.50 28.28
N GLY A 375 -2.74 -10.08 27.97
CA GLY A 375 -3.13 -11.43 28.37
C GLY A 375 -2.52 -12.55 27.52
N LEU A 376 -1.84 -12.29 26.39
CA LEU A 376 -1.28 -13.37 25.56
C LEU A 376 -0.35 -14.27 26.41
N GLU A 377 -0.73 -15.55 26.46
CA GLU A 377 -0.14 -16.61 27.29
C GLU A 377 0.62 -17.63 26.43
N GLY A 378 0.10 -17.98 25.25
CA GLY A 378 0.76 -18.90 24.33
C GLY A 378 0.20 -18.88 22.90
N VAL A 379 1.01 -19.40 21.99
CA VAL A 379 0.67 -19.67 20.58
C VAL A 379 1.09 -21.11 20.29
N TYR A 380 0.22 -21.88 19.65
CA TYR A 380 0.42 -23.30 19.37
C TYR A 380 0.43 -23.56 17.86
N SER A 381 1.25 -24.51 17.40
CA SER A 381 1.49 -24.85 15.98
C SER A 381 2.20 -23.78 15.13
N PHE A 382 2.18 -22.50 15.51
CA PHE A 382 3.03 -21.43 14.96
C PHE A 382 4.01 -20.93 16.03
N ASN A 383 5.07 -20.22 15.61
CA ASN A 383 5.88 -19.40 16.51
C ASN A 383 5.18 -18.04 16.70
N GLY A 384 4.98 -17.62 17.95
CA GLY A 384 4.31 -16.38 18.32
C GLY A 384 5.17 -15.49 19.22
N THR A 385 5.57 -14.31 18.73
CA THR A 385 6.42 -13.34 19.43
C THR A 385 5.65 -12.07 19.81
N LYS A 386 5.96 -11.46 20.96
CA LYS A 386 5.37 -10.21 21.44
C LYS A 386 6.31 -9.04 21.17
N PHE A 387 5.84 -8.03 20.44
CA PHE A 387 6.57 -6.78 20.21
C PHE A 387 5.84 -5.59 20.82
N ASP A 388 6.20 -5.22 22.05
CA ASP A 388 5.65 -4.04 22.74
C ASP A 388 5.99 -2.73 22.01
N ASN A 389 7.22 -2.63 21.50
CA ASN A 389 7.72 -1.49 20.72
C ASN A 389 7.04 -1.32 19.35
N LEU A 390 6.51 -2.39 18.76
CA LEU A 390 5.77 -2.35 17.48
C LEU A 390 4.26 -2.17 17.73
N ASN A 391 3.88 -1.17 18.51
CA ASN A 391 2.48 -0.88 18.87
C ASN A 391 1.74 -2.10 19.48
N ARG A 392 2.39 -2.88 20.35
CA ARG A 392 1.83 -4.09 20.98
C ARG A 392 1.32 -5.10 19.95
N THR A 393 2.20 -5.48 19.02
CA THR A 393 1.90 -6.47 17.98
C THR A 393 2.23 -7.88 18.45
N ILE A 394 1.34 -8.83 18.18
CA ILE A 394 1.59 -10.27 18.21
C ILE A 394 2.05 -10.67 16.81
N PHE A 395 3.29 -11.13 16.69
CA PHE A 395 3.87 -11.55 15.42
C PHE A 395 3.85 -13.08 15.33
N LEU A 396 3.17 -13.60 14.32
CA LEU A 396 3.02 -15.03 14.04
C LEU A 396 3.82 -15.41 12.79
N GLN A 397 4.57 -16.50 12.86
CA GLN A 397 5.27 -17.08 11.73
C GLN A 397 5.22 -18.62 11.81
N GLY A 398 5.38 -19.29 10.66
CA GLY A 398 5.46 -20.75 10.62
C GLY A 398 6.61 -21.29 11.48
N LEU A 399 6.46 -22.51 12.00
CA LEU A 399 7.58 -23.24 12.59
C LEU A 399 8.59 -23.66 11.49
N PRO A 400 9.88 -23.91 11.81
CA PRO A 400 10.84 -24.43 10.84
C PRO A 400 10.31 -25.69 10.12
N GLY A 401 10.31 -25.68 8.78
CA GLY A 401 9.72 -26.75 7.95
C GLY A 401 8.20 -26.66 7.74
N LEU A 402 7.51 -25.75 8.43
CA LEU A 402 6.10 -25.40 8.25
C LEU A 402 5.93 -23.92 7.83
N ASN A 403 7.00 -23.27 7.39
CA ASN A 403 7.06 -21.88 6.94
C ASN A 403 6.43 -21.62 5.55
N PHE A 404 5.84 -22.63 4.91
CA PHE A 404 5.23 -22.54 3.58
C PHE A 404 3.69 -22.61 3.64
N LEU A 405 3.00 -21.54 3.23
CA LEU A 405 1.56 -21.56 2.98
C LEU A 405 1.33 -21.86 1.50
N MET A 406 0.90 -23.09 1.20
CA MET A 406 0.63 -23.59 -0.16
C MET A 406 -0.41 -22.73 -0.90
N GLY A 407 -0.48 -22.85 -2.23
CA GLY A 407 -1.53 -22.25 -3.07
C GLY A 407 -2.84 -23.04 -3.12
N GLU A 408 -3.82 -22.55 -3.88
CA GLU A 408 -5.12 -23.19 -4.10
C GLU A 408 -5.03 -24.44 -5.00
N VAL A 409 -5.55 -25.57 -4.52
CA VAL A 409 -5.56 -26.85 -5.24
C VAL A 409 -6.96 -27.25 -5.72
N ASN A 410 -7.03 -28.11 -6.74
CA ASN A 410 -8.31 -28.70 -7.16
C ASN A 410 -8.87 -29.65 -6.10
N GLY A 411 -10.20 -29.72 -6.00
CA GLY A 411 -10.89 -30.67 -5.13
C GLY A 411 -10.62 -32.12 -5.50
N THR A 412 -10.65 -33.02 -4.50
CA THR A 412 -10.19 -34.41 -4.65
C THR A 412 -11.00 -35.24 -5.65
N ARG A 413 -12.28 -34.90 -5.90
CA ARG A 413 -13.15 -35.62 -6.84
C ARG A 413 -13.65 -34.67 -7.92
N LYS A 414 -13.98 -35.23 -9.10
CA LYS A 414 -14.54 -34.48 -10.24
C LYS A 414 -15.85 -33.78 -9.84
N GLY A 415 -15.81 -32.45 -9.72
CA GLY A 415 -16.95 -31.62 -9.31
C GLY A 415 -16.90 -31.13 -7.86
N ASP A 416 -15.93 -31.55 -7.05
CA ASP A 416 -15.57 -30.82 -5.83
C ASP A 416 -14.99 -29.45 -6.21
N PRO A 417 -15.24 -28.38 -5.41
CA PRO A 417 -14.64 -27.07 -5.65
C PRO A 417 -13.13 -27.09 -5.41
N ARG A 418 -12.44 -26.04 -5.88
CA ARG A 418 -11.07 -25.73 -5.45
C ARG A 418 -11.02 -25.51 -3.92
N ILE A 419 -9.85 -25.77 -3.34
CA ILE A 419 -9.59 -25.79 -1.90
C ILE A 419 -8.34 -24.94 -1.63
N PRO A 420 -8.42 -23.91 -0.75
CA PRO A 420 -7.28 -23.03 -0.49
C PRO A 420 -6.17 -23.76 0.26
N GLY A 421 -4.93 -23.33 0.04
CA GLY A 421 -3.84 -23.69 0.93
C GLY A 421 -4.13 -23.17 2.34
N LYS A 422 -3.98 -24.02 3.35
CA LYS A 422 -4.48 -23.75 4.71
C LYS A 422 -3.42 -24.02 5.78
N GLN A 423 -3.22 -23.05 6.67
CA GLN A 423 -2.55 -23.26 7.96
C GLN A 423 -3.42 -22.75 9.12
N GLN A 424 -3.23 -23.31 10.31
CA GLN A 424 -4.00 -22.94 11.52
C GLN A 424 -3.12 -22.93 12.77
N THR A 425 -3.36 -21.95 13.63
CA THR A 425 -2.85 -21.87 15.00
C THR A 425 -3.99 -21.73 16.00
N LYS A 426 -3.71 -22.09 17.25
CA LYS A 426 -4.51 -21.71 18.41
C LYS A 426 -3.69 -20.80 19.31
N ILE A 427 -4.36 -19.82 19.91
CA ILE A 427 -3.78 -18.78 20.76
C ILE A 427 -4.51 -18.78 22.11
N SER A 428 -3.77 -18.78 23.21
CA SER A 428 -4.28 -18.71 24.58
C SER A 428 -4.03 -17.34 25.21
N PHE A 429 -5.02 -16.86 25.96
CA PHE A 429 -4.97 -15.57 26.64
C PHE A 429 -5.47 -15.69 28.08
N THR A 430 -4.64 -15.34 29.06
CA THR A 430 -5.05 -15.23 30.47
C THR A 430 -5.77 -13.93 30.75
N LYS A 431 -6.84 -13.99 31.56
CA LYS A 431 -7.57 -12.80 32.05
C LYS A 431 -6.85 -12.08 33.18
N LYS A 432 -5.82 -12.71 33.79
CA LYS A 432 -5.03 -12.18 34.93
C LYS A 432 -4.45 -10.78 34.68
N HIS A 433 -4.06 -10.50 33.43
CA HIS A 433 -3.43 -9.24 33.03
C HIS A 433 -4.35 -8.31 32.23
N THR A 434 -5.64 -8.66 32.12
CA THR A 434 -6.66 -7.93 31.36
C THR A 434 -7.98 -7.83 32.15
N PRO A 435 -7.98 -7.20 33.35
CA PRO A 435 -9.18 -7.09 34.19
C PRO A 435 -10.30 -6.34 33.46
N GLY A 436 -11.54 -6.84 33.58
CA GLY A 436 -12.71 -6.26 32.93
C GLY A 436 -12.86 -6.57 31.42
N ILE A 437 -11.99 -7.40 30.84
CA ILE A 437 -12.10 -7.82 29.43
C ILE A 437 -13.44 -8.54 29.15
N ASN A 438 -14.14 -8.11 28.09
CA ASN A 438 -15.44 -8.67 27.71
C ASN A 438 -15.42 -9.22 26.28
N ILE A 439 -15.19 -10.54 26.17
CA ILE A 439 -15.02 -11.23 24.89
C ILE A 439 -16.29 -11.19 24.01
N PRO A 440 -17.52 -11.41 24.53
CA PRO A 440 -18.75 -11.26 23.73
C PRO A 440 -19.02 -9.84 23.21
N ARG A 441 -18.56 -8.79 23.91
CA ARG A 441 -18.74 -7.38 23.48
C ARG A 441 -17.70 -6.91 22.45
N GLY A 442 -16.66 -7.69 22.18
CA GLY A 442 -15.68 -7.40 21.13
C GLY A 442 -14.22 -7.45 21.56
N ASP A 443 -13.92 -7.51 22.86
CA ASP A 443 -12.56 -7.26 23.36
C ASP A 443 -11.54 -8.36 22.97
N GLY A 444 -12.01 -9.50 22.47
CA GLY A 444 -11.21 -10.61 21.95
C GLY A 444 -11.08 -10.65 20.42
N PHE A 445 -11.51 -9.63 19.69
CA PHE A 445 -11.27 -9.49 18.25
C PHE A 445 -10.15 -8.49 17.95
N PRO A 446 -9.34 -8.72 16.90
CA PRO A 446 -8.25 -7.83 16.54
C PRO A 446 -8.75 -6.52 15.94
N THR A 447 -8.03 -5.44 16.25
CA THR A 447 -8.25 -4.07 15.73
C THR A 447 -7.39 -3.77 14.50
N ARG A 448 -6.35 -4.59 14.26
CA ARG A 448 -5.54 -4.59 13.04
C ARG A 448 -4.97 -5.98 12.80
N ILE A 449 -4.93 -6.43 11.54
CA ILE A 449 -4.13 -7.59 11.12
C ILE A 449 -3.37 -7.18 9.86
N LEU A 450 -2.07 -7.51 9.81
CA LEU A 450 -1.27 -7.46 8.60
C LEU A 450 -0.90 -8.90 8.20
N PHE A 451 -0.87 -9.20 6.91
CA PHE A 451 -0.32 -10.45 6.36
C PHE A 451 0.74 -10.11 5.30
N ASN A 452 1.96 -10.65 5.44
CA ASN A 452 3.13 -10.25 4.66
C ASN A 452 3.24 -8.70 4.53
N GLY A 453 2.94 -8.01 5.64
CA GLY A 453 2.95 -6.55 5.75
C GLY A 453 1.73 -5.79 5.23
N GLU A 454 0.92 -6.37 4.33
CA GLU A 454 -0.30 -5.72 3.85
C GLU A 454 -1.38 -5.66 4.95
N GLU A 455 -2.06 -4.52 5.11
CA GLU A 455 -3.09 -4.32 6.14
C GLU A 455 -4.44 -4.88 5.68
N CYS A 456 -4.89 -5.99 6.29
CA CYS A 456 -6.06 -6.72 5.85
C CYS A 456 -7.38 -6.02 6.20
N ALA A 457 -8.36 -6.06 5.30
CA ALA A 457 -9.69 -5.51 5.50
C ALA A 457 -10.47 -6.27 6.60
N LEU A 458 -10.71 -5.62 7.75
CA LEU A 458 -11.49 -6.19 8.86
C LEU A 458 -13.01 -6.05 8.64
N PRO A 459 -13.83 -7.02 9.08
CA PRO A 459 -15.28 -6.89 9.08
C PRO A 459 -15.78 -5.68 9.87
N THR A 460 -16.77 -4.96 9.32
CA THR A 460 -17.43 -3.82 10.00
C THR A 460 -18.27 -4.20 11.23
N GLN A 461 -18.43 -5.49 11.50
CA GLN A 461 -19.25 -6.05 12.58
C GLN A 461 -18.57 -7.28 13.17
N ILE A 462 -18.67 -7.45 14.48
CA ILE A 462 -18.31 -8.69 15.20
C ILE A 462 -19.52 -9.62 15.34
N PRO A 463 -19.31 -10.94 15.45
CA PRO A 463 -20.32 -11.87 15.94
C PRO A 463 -20.91 -11.38 17.27
N ARG A 464 -22.23 -11.48 17.43
CA ARG A 464 -22.93 -11.15 18.68
C ARG A 464 -23.67 -12.37 19.22
N SER A 465 -23.95 -12.40 20.51
CA SER A 465 -24.78 -13.46 21.08
C SER A 465 -26.24 -13.33 20.61
N SER A 466 -26.92 -14.47 20.45
CA SER A 466 -28.36 -14.49 20.14
C SER A 466 -29.23 -13.98 21.31
N ALA A 467 -28.66 -13.92 22.52
CA ALA A 467 -29.27 -13.30 23.69
C ALA A 467 -29.30 -11.76 23.59
N GLU A 468 -28.20 -11.12 23.19
CA GLU A 468 -28.13 -9.66 23.03
C GLU A 468 -29.02 -9.16 21.89
N GLN A 469 -29.10 -9.90 20.77
CA GLN A 469 -30.05 -9.59 19.69
C GLN A 469 -31.50 -9.61 20.18
N LYS A 470 -31.87 -10.53 21.07
CA LYS A 470 -33.22 -10.60 21.68
C LYS A 470 -33.42 -9.57 22.80
N SER A 471 -32.35 -9.09 23.43
CA SER A 471 -32.41 -8.14 24.56
C SER A 471 -33.06 -6.82 24.18
N HIS A 472 -32.66 -6.20 23.05
CA HIS A 472 -33.27 -4.95 22.57
C HIS A 472 -34.77 -5.07 22.31
N PHE A 473 -35.22 -6.18 21.71
CA PHE A 473 -36.65 -6.42 21.48
C PHE A 473 -37.41 -6.60 22.81
N LYS A 474 -36.85 -7.30 23.79
CA LYS A 474 -37.47 -7.45 25.12
C LYS A 474 -37.52 -6.12 25.89
N PHE A 475 -36.48 -5.29 25.83
CA PHE A 475 -36.48 -4.00 26.53
C PHE A 475 -37.49 -3.04 25.91
N LEU A 476 -37.59 -3.01 24.58
CA LEU A 476 -38.59 -2.20 23.87
C LEU A 476 -40.02 -2.67 24.15
N THR A 477 -40.31 -3.98 24.18
CA THR A 477 -41.65 -4.45 24.54
C THR A 477 -41.99 -4.21 26.00
N VAL A 478 -41.04 -4.30 26.93
CA VAL A 478 -41.26 -3.90 28.34
C VAL A 478 -41.58 -2.41 28.45
N ILE A 479 -40.88 -1.53 27.74
CA ILE A 479 -41.18 -0.09 27.71
C ILE A 479 -42.57 0.17 27.11
N ILE A 480 -42.92 -0.46 25.98
CA ILE A 480 -44.24 -0.31 25.36
C ILE A 480 -45.34 -0.82 26.29
N MET A 481 -45.16 -1.96 26.96
CA MET A 481 -46.10 -2.47 27.96
C MET A 481 -46.26 -1.52 29.14
N ALA A 482 -45.17 -0.94 29.65
CA ALA A 482 -45.22 0.04 30.75
C ALA A 482 -45.90 1.36 30.35
N ILE A 483 -45.70 1.83 29.12
CA ILE A 483 -46.41 2.99 28.56
C ILE A 483 -47.89 2.67 28.41
N MET A 484 -48.24 1.49 27.87
CA MET A 484 -49.64 1.08 27.71
C MET A 484 -50.37 0.90 29.04
N THR A 485 -49.72 0.35 30.08
CA THR A 485 -50.33 0.29 31.42
C THR A 485 -50.47 1.67 32.05
N PHE A 486 -49.50 2.58 31.89
CA PHE A 486 -49.61 3.96 32.38
C PHE A 486 -50.74 4.74 31.67
N ILE A 487 -50.92 4.54 30.36
CA ILE A 487 -52.04 5.08 29.58
C ILE A 487 -53.38 4.50 30.08
N LEU A 488 -53.48 3.19 30.30
CA LEU A 488 -54.70 2.56 30.82
C LEU A 488 -55.05 3.03 32.25
N ILE A 489 -54.05 3.22 33.11
CA ILE A 489 -54.22 3.75 34.47
C ILE A 489 -54.69 5.21 34.43
N SER A 490 -54.06 6.06 33.61
CA SER A 490 -54.44 7.48 33.49
C SER A 490 -55.80 7.68 32.83
N ILE A 491 -56.19 6.87 31.83
CA ILE A 491 -57.56 6.85 31.29
C ILE A 491 -58.57 6.45 32.37
N LYS A 492 -58.25 5.43 33.20
CA LYS A 492 -59.13 4.99 34.29
C LYS A 492 -59.25 6.03 35.41
N ALA A 493 -58.19 6.79 35.70
CA ALA A 493 -58.22 7.91 36.63
C ALA A 493 -59.05 9.09 36.08
N ASN A 494 -58.86 9.46 34.81
CA ASN A 494 -59.57 10.58 34.18
C ASN A 494 -61.09 10.33 34.10
N ARG A 495 -61.51 9.06 33.97
CA ARG A 495 -62.93 8.67 33.99
C ARG A 495 -63.64 8.93 35.33
N ASN A 496 -62.89 9.10 36.42
CA ASN A 496 -63.44 9.47 37.73
C ASN A 496 -63.44 11.00 38.00
N HIS A 497 -62.84 11.82 37.12
CA HIS A 497 -62.68 13.26 37.34
C HIS A 497 -63.65 14.13 36.51
N PHE A 498 -64.48 13.53 35.65
CA PHE A 498 -65.37 14.22 34.72
C PHE A 498 -66.75 14.62 35.32
N LEU A 499 -66.76 14.94 36.63
CA LEU A 499 -67.92 15.48 37.36
C LEU A 499 -67.51 16.64 38.29
N ALA A 500 -66.51 17.43 37.90
CA ALA A 500 -66.13 18.64 38.63
C ALA A 500 -65.55 19.74 37.72
N HIS A 501 -66.00 20.97 37.97
CA HIS A 501 -65.49 22.27 37.51
C HIS A 501 -65.53 22.65 36.03
N ASP A 502 -66.53 23.50 35.77
CA ASP A 502 -66.58 24.54 34.74
C ASP A 502 -65.61 25.71 35.05
N THR A 503 -65.40 26.63 34.07
CA THR A 503 -64.57 27.87 34.12
C THR A 503 -63.04 27.67 34.25
N THR A 504 -62.12 28.55 33.77
CA THR A 504 -62.24 29.94 33.23
C THR A 504 -61.23 30.20 32.07
N PHE A 505 -61.25 31.41 31.48
CA PHE A 505 -60.54 31.83 30.24
C PHE A 505 -59.11 32.43 30.42
N LEU A 506 -58.21 32.14 29.45
CA LEU A 506 -57.20 33.02 28.78
C LEU A 506 -56.17 33.86 29.61
N PRO A 507 -55.12 34.47 28.97
CA PRO A 507 -54.49 34.23 27.66
C PRO A 507 -52.95 33.98 27.73
N GLN A 508 -52.33 33.89 26.55
CA GLN A 508 -50.91 33.55 26.31
C GLN A 508 -50.07 34.78 25.90
N GLN A 509 -48.76 34.81 26.22
CA GLN A 509 -47.78 35.71 25.59
C GLN A 509 -46.59 34.95 24.96
N ARG A 510 -45.97 35.56 23.93
CA ARG A 510 -44.98 34.94 23.04
C ARG A 510 -43.99 35.99 22.54
N SER A 511 -42.70 35.70 22.54
CA SER A 511 -41.65 36.63 22.05
C SER A 511 -40.71 35.97 21.02
N ARG A 512 -40.12 36.79 20.14
CA ARG A 512 -39.18 36.44 19.06
C ARG A 512 -37.97 37.40 19.11
N LYS A 513 -36.79 36.99 18.63
CA LYS A 513 -35.60 37.86 18.47
C LYS A 513 -34.93 37.74 17.08
N LYS A 514 -34.17 38.79 16.73
CA LYS A 514 -33.39 39.06 15.48
C LYS A 514 -32.27 40.08 15.82
N THR A 515 -31.28 40.39 14.96
CA THR A 515 -30.98 39.86 13.60
C THR A 515 -29.76 38.90 13.64
N ALA A 516 -28.51 39.18 13.23
CA ALA A 516 -27.84 40.30 12.54
C ALA A 516 -26.58 39.80 11.78
N ALA A 517 -26.03 40.59 10.86
CA ALA A 517 -24.82 40.26 10.08
C ALA A 517 -24.06 41.56 9.65
N PHE A 518 -22.80 41.44 9.22
CA PHE A 518 -21.96 42.55 8.76
C PHE A 518 -20.92 42.10 7.71
N SER A 519 -20.35 43.04 6.94
CA SER A 519 -19.41 42.79 5.82
C SER A 519 -18.39 43.94 5.63
N GLY A 520 -17.30 43.70 4.90
CA GLY A 520 -16.25 44.69 4.55
C GLY A 520 -15.46 44.29 3.27
N GLN A 521 -14.70 45.22 2.67
CA GLN A 521 -14.22 45.16 1.26
C GLN A 521 -12.90 45.95 1.04
N GLU A 522 -12.40 46.01 -0.22
CA GLU A 522 -11.33 46.89 -0.82
C GLU A 522 -9.91 46.25 -0.96
N MET A 523 -9.32 46.06 -2.17
CA MET A 523 -8.59 46.94 -3.14
C MET A 523 -7.07 47.11 -2.84
N GLU A 524 -6.13 47.47 -3.74
CA GLU A 524 -5.81 47.19 -5.18
C GLU A 524 -4.43 47.87 -5.52
N HIS A 525 -3.63 47.44 -6.54
CA HIS A 525 -2.75 48.27 -7.44
C HIS A 525 -1.76 47.48 -8.37
N ASP A 526 -1.07 48.18 -9.30
CA ASP A 526 -0.50 47.68 -10.60
C ASP A 526 0.77 48.47 -11.13
N ALA A 527 1.56 47.95 -12.11
CA ALA A 527 2.54 48.64 -13.04
C ALA A 527 3.51 47.69 -13.84
N THR A 528 4.23 48.16 -14.91
CA THR A 528 5.07 47.34 -15.89
C THR A 528 6.54 47.85 -16.12
N MET A 529 7.43 47.57 -17.13
CA MET A 529 7.34 47.37 -18.62
C MET A 529 8.51 46.55 -19.32
N SER A 530 9.32 47.10 -20.28
CA SER A 530 10.14 46.43 -21.36
C SER A 530 11.70 46.44 -21.16
N SER A 531 12.69 46.19 -22.06
CA SER A 531 12.93 45.89 -23.53
C SER A 531 14.43 45.40 -23.70
N GLY A 532 15.11 45.04 -24.84
CA GLY A 532 14.87 44.92 -26.31
C GLY A 532 16.11 44.29 -27.09
N PRO A 533 16.08 43.06 -27.70
CA PRO A 533 17.21 42.07 -27.56
C PRO A 533 17.53 41.00 -28.78
N VAL A 534 18.46 39.96 -28.77
CA VAL A 534 19.04 38.96 -29.82
C VAL A 534 19.30 37.40 -29.43
N SER A 535 19.01 36.26 -30.18
CA SER A 535 18.35 34.92 -29.70
C SER A 535 18.88 33.39 -29.84
N ILE A 536 18.52 32.39 -28.95
CA ILE A 536 18.66 30.85 -28.93
C ILE A 536 17.40 29.99 -28.48
N LYS A 537 16.96 28.91 -29.16
CA LYS A 537 15.63 28.23 -28.98
C LYS A 537 15.41 27.35 -27.71
N VAL A 538 14.18 27.38 -27.16
CA VAL A 538 13.57 26.54 -26.11
C VAL A 538 12.08 26.29 -26.44
N ASP A 539 11.50 25.13 -26.11
CA ASP A 539 10.09 24.74 -26.39
C ASP A 539 9.27 24.60 -25.09
N TYR A 540 7.97 24.93 -25.10
CA TYR A 540 7.15 25.04 -23.89
C TYR A 540 5.66 24.67 -24.11
N GLN A 541 5.27 23.44 -23.80
CA GLN A 541 3.88 22.97 -23.87
C GLN A 541 3.50 22.06 -22.68
N ARG A 542 2.24 22.23 -22.23
CA ARG A 542 1.53 21.48 -21.17
C ARG A 542 1.96 21.74 -19.71
N LYS A 543 1.61 22.93 -19.19
CA LYS A 543 1.34 23.11 -17.73
C LYS A 543 0.29 24.19 -17.41
N MET A 544 -0.92 24.03 -17.96
CA MET A 544 -2.14 24.67 -17.45
C MET A 544 -3.32 23.73 -17.65
N GLU A 545 -3.69 23.02 -16.57
CA GLU A 545 -5.05 22.55 -16.34
C GLU A 545 -5.20 22.22 -14.85
N THR A 546 -6.17 22.87 -14.18
CA THR A 546 -6.54 22.75 -12.76
C THR A 546 -5.53 23.15 -11.66
N PHE A 547 -6.13 23.62 -10.55
CA PHE A 547 -5.59 23.73 -9.19
C PHE A 547 -5.50 22.33 -8.55
#